data_AF-A0A7V9JX55-F1
#
_entry.id   AF-A0A7V9JX55-F1
#
_cell.length_a   1.000
_cell.length_b   1.000
_cell.length_c   1.000
_cell.angle_alpha   90.00
_cell.angle_beta   90.00
_cell.angle_gamma   90.00
#
_symmetry.space_group_name_H-M   'P 1'
#
loop_
_entity.id
_entity.type
_entity.pdbx_description
1 polymer ?
#
loop_
_entity_poly.entity_id
_entity_poly.type
_entity_poly.pdbx_seq_one_letter_code
_entity_poly.pdbx_strand_id
1 'polypeptide(L)'
;MRGTRARISRLRRAGRRTVGLTALVAVGVAVASTGPVQAEPIPGATTLRARAVLPAQTFAGGPPTNGYPEQPVQGVSGLVPLDAAANTYLALSDNGFGAITNSEDYLLRAYELEVRANNRGDAFSSVEVLGFRQFRDPDDLVPFTIVNELTEDRLLTGADFDPESLQVAPDGSLYVGEEFGPFVLHFSADGVLLEAPIALPDFDADPTGAGLQIRAPQNPGLEEGTVLRLANALRAHAQANGSELTPVISTDANLLRDANPATNVGSRLNPPPGSGLEPASSEIVDVAQLQAADFSVVPYTVNARARMDELLALGVDGLISDSPEVLYDAVAAFDADGDGTPGDYLLPDGRIDPEQFDAQGHRGARNLRPENTLPAFEAGLDELVNTLETDAGVTSDGVAILSHDPFYQAEKCRRADGAAYEEVDELLIRD
;
A
#
# COMPACT_ATOMS: atom_id res chain seq x y z
N MET A 1 -54.75 52.70 -1.39
CA MET A 1 -55.06 51.28 -1.10
C MET A 1 -53.79 50.59 -0.62
N ARG A 2 -53.92 49.85 0.49
CA ARG A 2 -53.00 48.92 1.20
C ARG A 2 -51.66 48.63 0.49
N GLY A 3 -50.48 48.83 1.09
CA GLY A 3 -49.92 48.23 2.33
C GLY A 3 -48.68 47.40 1.90
N THR A 4 -47.55 47.27 2.58
CA THR A 4 -47.08 47.61 3.93
C THR A 4 -45.54 47.58 3.90
N ARG A 5 -44.89 48.46 4.67
CA ARG A 5 -43.43 48.57 4.87
C ARG A 5 -42.93 47.57 5.91
N ALA A 6 -41.66 47.15 5.79
CA ALA A 6 -40.84 46.81 6.96
C ALA A 6 -39.49 47.53 6.83
N ARG A 7 -39.12 48.29 7.87
CA ARG A 7 -37.80 48.89 8.06
C ARG A 7 -37.28 48.50 9.43
N ILE A 8 -36.00 48.15 9.42
CA ILE A 8 -35.13 47.78 10.53
C ILE A 8 -34.90 48.97 11.48
N SER A 9 -34.77 48.71 12.78
CA SER A 9 -33.93 49.53 13.67
C SER A 9 -33.32 48.70 14.81
N ARG A 10 -32.02 48.94 15.04
CA ARG A 10 -31.18 48.44 16.14
C ARG A 10 -31.41 49.28 17.41
N LEU A 11 -31.12 48.74 18.61
CA LEU A 11 -30.23 49.38 19.61
C LEU A 11 -30.01 48.54 20.91
N ARG A 12 -28.72 48.24 21.14
CA ARG A 12 -27.88 48.28 22.37
C ARG A 12 -28.34 47.75 23.75
N ARG A 13 -27.54 46.75 24.20
CA ARG A 13 -26.72 46.59 25.43
C ARG A 13 -27.33 46.62 26.86
N ALA A 14 -26.92 45.55 27.57
CA ALA A 14 -26.42 45.44 28.95
C ALA A 14 -27.42 45.07 30.07
N GLY A 15 -27.12 43.96 30.75
CA GLY A 15 -27.71 43.58 32.04
C GLY A 15 -27.35 42.15 32.43
N ARG A 16 -26.38 42.01 33.34
CA ARG A 16 -25.99 40.77 34.04
C ARG A 16 -27.22 39.96 34.45
N ARG A 17 -27.23 38.64 34.20
CA ARG A 17 -28.17 37.70 34.82
C ARG A 17 -27.44 36.55 35.49
N THR A 18 -27.73 36.48 36.77
CA THR A 18 -27.52 35.45 37.78
C THR A 18 -27.88 34.06 37.27
N VAL A 19 -27.07 33.07 37.65
CA VAL A 19 -27.27 31.63 37.40
C VAL A 19 -28.58 31.19 38.07
N GLY A 20 -29.52 30.70 37.27
CA GLY A 20 -30.75 30.04 37.73
C GLY A 20 -30.65 28.54 37.48
N LEU A 21 -30.61 27.76 38.56
CA LEU A 21 -30.88 26.33 38.52
C LEU A 21 -32.32 26.15 38.00
N THR A 22 -32.47 25.59 36.80
CA THR A 22 -33.79 25.24 36.26
C THR A 22 -33.86 23.72 36.23
N ALA A 23 -34.75 23.16 37.04
CA ALA A 23 -35.02 21.74 37.10
C ALA A 23 -35.47 21.24 35.72
N LEU A 24 -34.77 20.24 35.16
CA LEU A 24 -35.24 19.49 34.00
C LEU A 24 -36.47 18.68 34.43
N VAL A 25 -37.63 19.02 33.86
CA VAL A 25 -38.79 18.13 33.83
C VAL A 25 -38.51 17.07 32.78
N ALA A 26 -38.23 15.85 33.22
CA ALA A 26 -38.16 14.68 32.35
C ALA A 26 -39.56 14.36 31.82
N VAL A 27 -39.79 14.59 30.53
CA VAL A 27 -40.94 14.01 29.83
C VAL A 27 -40.61 12.54 29.59
N GLY A 28 -41.16 11.67 30.42
CA GLY A 28 -41.09 10.23 30.22
C GLY A 28 -41.90 9.83 28.98
N VAL A 29 -41.19 9.46 27.91
CA VAL A 29 -41.80 8.70 26.81
C VAL A 29 -42.01 7.28 27.33
N ALA A 30 -43.26 6.90 27.56
CA ALA A 30 -43.62 5.51 27.81
C ALA A 30 -43.40 4.73 26.52
N VAL A 31 -42.26 4.06 26.40
CA VAL A 31 -42.05 3.02 25.39
C VAL A 31 -42.89 1.83 25.82
N ALA A 32 -44.03 1.61 25.16
CA ALA A 32 -44.77 0.38 25.30
C ALA A 32 -43.85 -0.77 24.84
N SER A 33 -43.52 -1.68 25.74
CA SER A 33 -42.83 -2.92 25.42
C SER A 33 -43.76 -3.80 24.59
N THR A 34 -43.79 -3.58 23.28
CA THR A 34 -44.28 -4.58 22.34
C THR A 34 -43.27 -5.74 22.40
N GLY A 35 -43.73 -6.93 22.81
CA GLY A 35 -42.93 -8.14 22.67
C GLY A 35 -42.44 -8.34 21.23
N PRO A 36 -41.50 -9.28 20.98
CA PRO A 36 -40.98 -9.52 19.64
C PRO A 36 -42.14 -9.70 18.68
N VAL A 37 -42.20 -8.84 17.65
CA VAL A 37 -43.16 -8.97 16.55
C VAL A 37 -42.82 -10.29 15.88
N GLN A 38 -43.64 -11.32 16.10
CA GLN A 38 -43.57 -12.53 15.30
C GLN A 38 -43.99 -12.13 13.90
N ALA A 39 -43.02 -12.05 12.98
CA ALA A 39 -43.31 -11.90 11.57
C ALA A 39 -44.21 -13.07 11.14
N GLU A 40 -45.37 -12.76 10.56
CA GLU A 40 -46.24 -13.77 9.95
C GLU A 40 -45.41 -14.53 8.89
N PRO A 41 -45.40 -15.87 8.91
CA PRO A 41 -44.67 -16.65 7.91
C PRO A 41 -45.18 -16.30 6.51
N ILE A 42 -44.30 -15.82 5.63
CA ILE A 42 -44.67 -15.55 4.24
C ILE A 42 -45.02 -16.90 3.58
N PRO A 43 -46.27 -17.11 3.12
CA PRO A 43 -46.67 -18.37 2.49
C PRO A 43 -45.81 -18.64 1.25
N GLY A 44 -45.13 -19.78 1.21
CA GLY A 44 -44.20 -20.13 0.13
C GLY A 44 -42.76 -19.62 0.32
N ALA A 45 -42.43 -19.00 1.46
CA ALA A 45 -41.05 -18.64 1.75
C ALA A 45 -40.16 -19.86 1.99
N THR A 46 -38.97 -19.82 1.40
CA THR A 46 -37.89 -20.77 1.68
C THR A 46 -37.56 -20.71 3.17
N THR A 47 -37.52 -21.88 3.81
CA THR A 47 -37.16 -22.00 5.22
C THR A 47 -35.77 -22.61 5.33
N LEU A 48 -34.87 -21.95 6.08
CA LEU A 48 -33.58 -22.51 6.42
C LEU A 48 -33.81 -23.78 7.26
N ARG A 49 -33.48 -24.95 6.70
CA ARG A 49 -33.74 -26.26 7.35
C ARG A 49 -32.62 -26.67 8.31
N ALA A 50 -31.38 -26.31 7.99
CA ALA A 50 -30.19 -26.62 8.77
C ALA A 50 -29.10 -25.58 8.45
N ARG A 51 -28.10 -25.45 9.33
CA ARG A 51 -26.90 -24.62 9.11
C ARG A 51 -25.66 -25.32 9.65
N ALA A 52 -24.58 -25.25 8.88
CA ALA A 52 -23.24 -25.58 9.32
C ALA A 52 -22.47 -24.30 9.62
N VAL A 53 -21.61 -24.35 10.64
CA VAL A 53 -20.79 -23.20 11.04
C VAL A 53 -19.34 -23.65 11.11
N LEU A 54 -18.49 -22.97 10.35
CA LEU A 54 -17.04 -22.99 10.53
C LEU A 54 -16.70 -21.97 11.62
N PRO A 55 -16.05 -22.35 12.74
CA PRO A 55 -15.61 -21.40 13.74
C PRO A 55 -14.66 -20.35 13.13
N ALA A 56 -14.79 -19.09 13.53
CA ALA A 56 -13.95 -18.00 13.00
C ALA A 56 -12.44 -18.25 13.25
N GLN A 57 -12.11 -18.87 14.39
CA GLN A 57 -10.74 -19.28 14.75
C GLN A 57 -10.42 -20.67 14.15
N THR A 58 -10.63 -20.83 12.85
CA THR A 58 -10.19 -22.02 12.12
C THR A 58 -9.00 -21.65 11.25
N PHE A 59 -7.91 -22.39 11.43
CA PHE A 59 -6.64 -22.17 10.76
C PHE A 59 -6.23 -23.43 9.99
N ALA A 60 -5.42 -23.21 8.97
CA ALA A 60 -4.72 -24.24 8.23
C ALA A 60 -3.22 -23.97 8.28
N GLY A 61 -2.42 -25.03 8.22
CA GLY A 61 -0.96 -24.91 8.31
C GLY A 61 -0.37 -23.94 7.27
N GLY A 62 0.70 -23.26 7.65
CA GLY A 62 1.36 -22.23 6.85
C GLY A 62 2.09 -21.24 7.75
N PRO A 63 2.77 -20.24 7.17
CA PRO A 63 3.40 -19.19 7.96
C PRO A 63 2.34 -18.35 8.71
N PRO A 64 2.73 -17.67 9.80
CA PRO A 64 1.93 -16.61 10.42
C PRO A 64 1.51 -15.56 9.39
N THR A 65 0.35 -14.94 9.62
CA THR A 65 -0.18 -13.88 8.75
C THR A 65 -0.95 -12.86 9.56
N ASN A 66 -0.71 -11.57 9.36
CA ASN A 66 -1.44 -10.46 9.96
C ASN A 66 -1.71 -10.63 11.48
N GLY A 67 -0.68 -11.05 12.24
CA GLY A 67 -0.76 -11.29 13.69
C GLY A 67 -1.39 -12.62 14.12
N TYR A 68 -1.88 -13.43 13.19
CA TYR A 68 -2.34 -14.80 13.44
C TYR A 68 -1.17 -15.80 13.39
N PRO A 69 -1.19 -16.86 14.20
CA PRO A 69 -0.11 -17.84 14.25
C PRO A 69 0.00 -18.71 12.98
N GLU A 70 -1.08 -18.83 12.22
CA GLU A 70 -1.24 -19.67 11.03
C GLU A 70 -2.23 -19.01 10.05
N GLN A 71 -2.38 -19.59 8.87
CA GLN A 71 -3.25 -19.08 7.81
C GLN A 71 -4.74 -19.30 8.15
N PRO A 72 -5.58 -18.26 8.21
CA PRO A 72 -7.00 -18.41 8.48
C PRO A 72 -7.73 -19.02 7.27
N VAL A 73 -8.73 -19.88 7.56
CA VAL A 73 -9.57 -20.53 6.53
C VAL A 73 -10.80 -19.69 6.15
N GLN A 74 -10.99 -18.55 6.82
CA GLN A 74 -12.13 -17.66 6.58
C GLN A 74 -11.98 -16.86 5.27
N GLY A 75 -13.08 -16.25 4.83
CA GLY A 75 -13.16 -15.54 3.55
C GLY A 75 -13.35 -16.54 2.42
N VAL A 76 -14.60 -16.92 2.13
CA VAL A 76 -14.91 -17.90 1.07
C VAL A 76 -15.70 -17.21 -0.04
N SER A 77 -15.07 -17.00 -1.19
CA SER A 77 -15.68 -16.33 -2.35
C SER A 77 -16.33 -17.33 -3.32
N GLY A 78 -15.96 -18.61 -3.25
CA GLY A 78 -16.55 -19.66 -4.09
C GLY A 78 -16.67 -21.00 -3.37
N LEU A 79 -17.74 -21.75 -3.66
CA LEU A 79 -17.94 -23.10 -3.12
C LEU A 79 -18.43 -24.06 -4.22
N VAL A 80 -17.65 -25.11 -4.50
CA VAL A 80 -17.97 -26.12 -5.52
C VAL A 80 -18.07 -27.51 -4.87
N PRO A 81 -19.13 -28.31 -5.14
CA PRO A 81 -19.20 -29.68 -4.63
C PRO A 81 -18.07 -30.57 -5.20
N LEU A 82 -17.41 -31.34 -4.34
CA LEU A 82 -16.41 -32.34 -4.74
C LEU A 82 -17.01 -33.76 -4.74
N ASP A 83 -17.62 -34.15 -3.62
CA ASP A 83 -18.35 -35.42 -3.51
C ASP A 83 -19.66 -35.18 -2.73
N ALA A 84 -20.77 -35.30 -3.45
CA ALA A 84 -22.11 -35.13 -2.88
C ALA A 84 -22.48 -36.24 -1.87
N ALA A 85 -21.93 -37.45 -1.99
CA ALA A 85 -22.18 -38.53 -1.04
C ALA A 85 -21.43 -38.31 0.27
N ALA A 86 -20.22 -37.74 0.20
CA ALA A 86 -19.41 -37.38 1.36
C ALA A 86 -19.72 -35.98 1.92
N ASN A 87 -20.55 -35.18 1.25
CA ASN A 87 -20.79 -33.76 1.55
C ASN A 87 -19.49 -32.94 1.61
N THR A 88 -18.57 -33.19 0.67
CA THR A 88 -17.33 -32.44 0.57
C THR A 88 -17.40 -31.37 -0.51
N TYR A 89 -16.72 -30.26 -0.26
CA TYR A 89 -16.72 -29.07 -1.10
C TYR A 89 -15.31 -28.51 -1.20
N LEU A 90 -15.03 -27.84 -2.31
CA LEU A 90 -13.89 -26.98 -2.47
C LEU A 90 -14.33 -25.54 -2.23
N ALA A 91 -13.75 -24.90 -1.22
CA ALA A 91 -14.01 -23.52 -0.84
C ALA A 91 -12.82 -22.66 -1.24
N LEU A 92 -13.01 -21.78 -2.22
CA LEU A 92 -12.02 -20.81 -2.65
C LEU A 92 -11.87 -19.72 -1.60
N SER A 93 -10.63 -19.48 -1.15
CA SER A 93 -10.33 -18.32 -0.32
C SER A 93 -10.53 -17.03 -1.10
N ASP A 94 -11.05 -16.02 -0.41
CA ASP A 94 -10.98 -14.62 -0.82
C ASP A 94 -9.50 -14.12 -0.79
N ASN A 95 -9.26 -12.85 -1.07
CA ASN A 95 -7.95 -12.21 -0.86
C ASN A 95 -7.50 -12.16 0.62
N GLY A 96 -8.34 -12.58 1.56
CA GLY A 96 -8.00 -12.69 2.97
C GLY A 96 -8.48 -11.50 3.81
N PHE A 97 -7.83 -10.33 3.71
CA PHE A 97 -8.09 -9.19 4.58
C PHE A 97 -8.72 -7.98 3.88
N GLY A 98 -9.20 -8.16 2.64
CA GLY A 98 -10.03 -7.22 1.91
C GLY A 98 -9.28 -6.11 1.16
N ALA A 99 -7.95 -6.05 1.25
CA ALA A 99 -7.15 -5.09 0.52
C ALA A 99 -5.76 -5.64 0.15
N ILE A 100 -5.21 -5.14 -0.94
CA ILE A 100 -3.83 -5.43 -1.37
C ILE A 100 -2.79 -4.99 -0.33
N THR A 101 -3.08 -3.97 0.47
CA THR A 101 -2.15 -3.38 1.44
C THR A 101 -2.00 -4.17 2.74
N ASN A 102 -2.83 -5.19 2.97
CA ASN A 102 -2.82 -5.96 4.22
C ASN A 102 -2.95 -7.47 4.00
N SER A 103 -2.78 -7.94 2.76
CA SER A 103 -3.01 -9.33 2.35
C SER A 103 -1.79 -9.97 1.68
N GLU A 104 -0.61 -9.36 1.82
CA GLU A 104 0.66 -9.83 1.25
C GLU A 104 1.13 -11.16 1.84
N ASP A 105 0.75 -11.48 3.07
CA ASP A 105 1.13 -12.70 3.79
C ASP A 105 -0.01 -13.74 3.86
N TYR A 106 -1.16 -13.42 3.25
CA TYR A 106 -2.30 -14.32 3.14
C TYR A 106 -2.14 -15.21 1.90
N LEU A 107 -1.92 -16.51 2.11
CA LEU A 107 -1.74 -17.47 1.02
C LEU A 107 -3.07 -17.87 0.39
N LEU A 108 -3.21 -17.65 -0.92
CA LEU A 108 -4.42 -18.02 -1.66
C LEU A 108 -4.54 -19.53 -1.81
N ARG A 109 -5.72 -20.05 -1.48
CA ARG A 109 -5.98 -21.49 -1.35
C ARG A 109 -7.38 -21.86 -1.79
N ALA A 110 -7.54 -23.11 -2.18
CA ALA A 110 -8.83 -23.75 -2.25
C ALA A 110 -8.92 -24.84 -1.18
N TYR A 111 -9.73 -24.61 -0.14
CA TYR A 111 -9.87 -25.50 1.02
C TYR A 111 -10.85 -26.63 0.75
N GLU A 112 -10.47 -27.85 1.11
CA GLU A 112 -11.39 -28.99 1.07
C GLU A 112 -12.15 -29.06 2.40
N LEU A 113 -13.47 -28.90 2.33
CA LEU A 113 -14.34 -28.83 3.48
C LEU A 113 -15.34 -29.99 3.49
N GLU A 114 -15.50 -30.67 4.61
CA GLU A 114 -16.65 -31.54 4.86
C GLU A 114 -17.75 -30.76 5.59
N VAL A 115 -18.94 -30.71 5.02
CA VAL A 115 -20.10 -30.02 5.62
C VAL A 115 -21.03 -31.05 6.24
N ARG A 116 -20.99 -31.16 7.57
CA ARG A 116 -21.85 -32.07 8.32
C ARG A 116 -23.11 -31.35 8.77
N ALA A 117 -24.22 -31.53 8.05
CA ALA A 117 -25.53 -30.97 8.41
C ALA A 117 -26.28 -31.85 9.43
N ASN A 118 -26.77 -31.25 10.53
CA ASN A 118 -27.66 -31.92 11.47
C ASN A 118 -29.10 -31.45 11.18
N ASN A 119 -29.93 -32.37 10.69
CA ASN A 119 -31.34 -32.12 10.34
C ASN A 119 -32.31 -32.24 11.54
N ARG A 120 -31.81 -32.22 12.79
CA ARG A 120 -32.61 -32.58 13.99
C ARG A 120 -33.09 -31.43 14.88
N GLY A 121 -32.84 -30.17 14.52
CA GLY A 121 -33.42 -29.03 15.25
C GLY A 121 -32.83 -28.79 16.64
N ASP A 122 -31.80 -29.54 17.02
CA ASP A 122 -30.94 -29.34 18.18
C ASP A 122 -29.49 -29.02 17.75
N ALA A 123 -28.80 -28.26 18.58
CA ALA A 123 -27.69 -27.37 18.26
C ALA A 123 -26.49 -27.98 17.47
N PHE A 124 -26.08 -27.22 16.44
CA PHE A 124 -24.86 -27.21 15.62
C PHE A 124 -24.61 -28.34 14.61
N SER A 125 -24.41 -27.91 13.38
CA SER A 125 -23.79 -28.68 12.32
C SER A 125 -22.40 -28.08 12.05
N SER A 126 -21.41 -28.93 11.74
CA SER A 126 -20.00 -28.55 11.73
C SER A 126 -19.44 -28.50 10.31
N VAL A 127 -18.44 -27.65 10.12
CA VAL A 127 -17.57 -27.68 8.94
C VAL A 127 -16.20 -28.17 9.42
N GLU A 128 -15.67 -29.19 8.76
CA GLU A 128 -14.33 -29.73 9.01
C GLU A 128 -13.43 -29.40 7.83
N VAL A 129 -12.22 -28.91 8.10
CA VAL A 129 -11.21 -28.64 7.07
C VAL A 129 -10.39 -29.91 6.88
N LEU A 130 -10.50 -30.52 5.70
CA LEU A 130 -9.82 -31.76 5.35
C LEU A 130 -8.41 -31.51 4.79
N GLY A 131 -8.22 -30.38 4.12
CA GLY A 131 -6.98 -30.01 3.47
C GLY A 131 -7.13 -28.75 2.62
N PHE A 132 -6.14 -28.46 1.78
CA PHE A 132 -6.18 -27.35 0.84
C PHE A 132 -5.32 -27.61 -0.39
N ARG A 133 -5.62 -26.90 -1.46
CA ARG A 133 -4.80 -26.75 -2.66
C ARG A 133 -4.16 -25.37 -2.59
N GLN A 134 -2.83 -25.33 -2.55
CA GLN A 134 -2.08 -24.09 -2.48
C GLN A 134 -1.88 -23.52 -3.89
N PHE A 135 -2.35 -22.30 -4.13
CA PHE A 135 -2.13 -21.63 -5.40
C PHE A 135 -0.70 -21.10 -5.51
N ARG A 136 -0.08 -21.33 -6.67
CA ARG A 136 1.33 -21.04 -6.93
C ARG A 136 1.64 -20.95 -8.43
N ASP A 137 2.69 -20.20 -8.77
CA ASP A 137 3.13 -19.95 -10.14
C ASP A 137 4.63 -20.30 -10.35
N PRO A 138 5.06 -21.55 -10.15
CA PRO A 138 6.48 -21.94 -10.25
C PRO A 138 7.06 -21.81 -11.66
N ASP A 139 6.20 -21.69 -12.69
CA ASP A 139 6.58 -21.60 -14.10
C ASP A 139 6.63 -20.15 -14.61
N ASP A 140 6.50 -19.15 -13.73
CA ASP A 140 6.63 -17.70 -14.04
C ASP A 140 5.65 -17.23 -15.13
N LEU A 141 4.38 -17.61 -14.99
CA LEU A 141 3.32 -17.32 -15.95
C LEU A 141 2.59 -16.00 -15.65
N VAL A 142 2.65 -15.49 -14.42
CA VAL A 142 2.07 -14.18 -14.07
C VAL A 142 2.95 -13.05 -14.63
N PRO A 143 2.44 -12.17 -15.51
CA PRO A 143 3.26 -11.22 -16.27
C PRO A 143 3.58 -9.92 -15.51
N PHE A 144 3.44 -9.91 -14.19
CA PHE A 144 3.66 -8.76 -13.32
C PHE A 144 4.20 -9.23 -11.97
N THR A 145 4.82 -8.31 -11.22
CA THR A 145 5.42 -8.62 -9.91
C THR A 145 4.37 -9.13 -8.91
N ILE A 146 4.65 -10.29 -8.34
CA ILE A 146 3.89 -10.86 -7.21
C ILE A 146 4.68 -10.76 -5.89
N VAL A 147 4.05 -10.99 -4.74
CA VAL A 147 4.74 -10.92 -3.44
C VAL A 147 5.89 -11.92 -3.35
N ASN A 148 5.70 -13.13 -3.83
CA ASN A 148 6.71 -14.18 -3.77
C ASN A 148 7.56 -14.29 -5.05
N GLU A 149 7.75 -13.17 -5.77
CA GLU A 149 8.45 -13.06 -7.06
C GLU A 149 9.83 -13.74 -7.05
N LEU A 150 10.58 -13.54 -5.95
CA LEU A 150 11.97 -13.97 -5.80
C LEU A 150 12.10 -15.32 -5.06
N THR A 151 11.07 -16.16 -5.13
CA THR A 151 11.03 -17.51 -4.52
C THR A 151 10.85 -18.59 -5.59
N GLU A 152 11.21 -19.83 -5.29
CA GLU A 152 11.09 -20.94 -6.26
C GLU A 152 9.63 -21.31 -6.54
N ASP A 153 8.82 -21.45 -5.50
CA ASP A 153 7.42 -21.89 -5.66
C ASP A 153 6.49 -20.77 -6.12
N ARG A 154 6.86 -19.48 -5.95
CA ARG A 154 6.01 -18.32 -6.32
C ARG A 154 4.58 -18.47 -5.79
N LEU A 155 4.46 -18.72 -4.48
CA LEU A 155 3.15 -18.87 -3.82
C LEU A 155 2.32 -17.59 -4.01
N LEU A 156 1.07 -17.73 -4.43
CA LEU A 156 0.20 -16.58 -4.69
C LEU A 156 -0.48 -16.11 -3.40
N THR A 157 -0.58 -14.79 -3.24
CA THR A 157 -1.13 -14.15 -2.04
C THR A 157 -2.30 -13.24 -2.35
N GLY A 158 -3.04 -12.83 -1.33
CA GLY A 158 -4.17 -11.90 -1.47
C GLY A 158 -3.78 -10.51 -1.95
N ALA A 159 -2.50 -10.15 -1.89
CA ALA A 159 -2.00 -8.93 -2.53
C ALA A 159 -1.81 -9.10 -4.05
N ASP A 160 -1.66 -10.34 -4.54
CA ASP A 160 -1.44 -10.60 -5.95
C ASP A 160 -2.74 -10.57 -6.74
N PHE A 161 -3.76 -11.24 -6.20
CA PHE A 161 -5.06 -11.50 -6.82
C PHE A 161 -6.20 -11.45 -5.80
N ASP A 162 -7.40 -11.18 -6.32
CA ASP A 162 -8.65 -11.18 -5.57
C ASP A 162 -9.64 -12.21 -6.14
N PRO A 163 -9.55 -13.49 -5.72
CA PRO A 163 -10.35 -14.57 -6.28
C PRO A 163 -11.82 -14.49 -5.85
N GLU A 164 -12.73 -14.48 -6.82
CA GLU A 164 -14.16 -14.25 -6.58
C GLU A 164 -15.07 -15.41 -7.03
N SER A 165 -14.54 -16.35 -7.80
CA SER A 165 -15.32 -17.52 -8.22
C SER A 165 -14.46 -18.71 -8.57
N LEU A 166 -15.03 -19.91 -8.47
CA LEU A 166 -14.32 -21.17 -8.69
C LEU A 166 -15.19 -22.14 -9.49
N GLN A 167 -14.59 -22.85 -10.44
CA GLN A 167 -15.16 -23.98 -11.15
C GLN A 167 -14.13 -25.11 -11.26
N VAL A 168 -14.60 -26.36 -11.21
CA VAL A 168 -13.76 -27.55 -11.43
C VAL A 168 -14.08 -28.13 -12.80
N ALA A 169 -13.08 -28.23 -13.66
CA ALA A 169 -13.20 -28.79 -15.00
C ALA A 169 -13.32 -30.33 -14.96
N PRO A 170 -13.80 -30.99 -16.04
CA PRO A 170 -13.95 -32.44 -16.08
C PRO A 170 -12.65 -33.25 -15.89
N ASP A 171 -11.50 -32.66 -16.19
CA ASP A 171 -10.18 -33.26 -15.97
C ASP A 171 -9.61 -32.98 -14.56
N GLY A 172 -10.35 -32.24 -13.74
CA GLY A 172 -10.00 -31.89 -12.37
C GLY A 172 -9.26 -30.56 -12.22
N SER A 173 -8.93 -29.86 -13.31
CA SER A 173 -8.33 -28.53 -13.24
C SER A 173 -9.31 -27.49 -12.69
N LEU A 174 -8.79 -26.34 -12.25
CA LEU A 174 -9.55 -25.31 -11.56
C LEU A 174 -9.54 -24.03 -12.39
N TYR A 175 -10.72 -23.48 -12.64
CA TYR A 175 -10.88 -22.15 -13.22
C TYR A 175 -11.35 -21.19 -12.13
N VAL A 176 -10.62 -20.09 -11.95
CA VAL A 176 -10.86 -19.10 -10.91
C VAL A 176 -11.11 -17.75 -11.58
N GLY A 177 -12.24 -17.12 -11.28
CA GLY A 177 -12.48 -15.73 -11.66
C GLY A 177 -11.84 -14.79 -10.64
N GLU A 178 -11.25 -13.70 -11.10
CA GLU A 178 -10.43 -12.79 -10.31
C GLU A 178 -10.82 -11.33 -10.58
N GLU A 179 -10.85 -10.47 -9.55
CA GLU A 179 -11.41 -9.11 -9.63
C GLU A 179 -10.40 -8.02 -10.05
N PHE A 180 -9.14 -8.07 -9.61
CA PHE A 180 -8.17 -7.00 -9.91
C PHE A 180 -7.92 -6.87 -11.42
N GLY A 181 -7.80 -8.00 -12.10
CA GLY A 181 -7.44 -8.14 -13.51
C GLY A 181 -8.45 -7.68 -14.55
N PRO A 182 -9.76 -7.75 -14.27
CA PRO A 182 -10.36 -9.04 -13.97
C PRO A 182 -9.87 -10.13 -14.94
N PHE A 183 -9.43 -11.25 -14.38
CA PHE A 183 -8.87 -12.38 -15.13
C PHE A 183 -9.69 -13.65 -14.94
N VAL A 184 -9.45 -14.61 -15.83
CA VAL A 184 -9.65 -16.03 -15.52
C VAL A 184 -8.28 -16.66 -15.31
N LEU A 185 -8.07 -17.23 -14.12
CA LEU A 185 -6.90 -18.01 -13.76
C LEU A 185 -7.22 -19.50 -13.97
N HIS A 186 -6.26 -20.26 -14.49
CA HIS A 186 -6.42 -21.70 -14.73
C HIS A 186 -5.31 -22.47 -14.02
N PHE A 187 -5.70 -23.23 -13.00
CA PHE A 187 -4.79 -24.00 -12.16
C PHE A 187 -4.97 -25.51 -12.38
N SER A 188 -3.93 -26.29 -12.13
CA SER A 188 -4.02 -27.74 -12.00
C SER A 188 -4.87 -28.15 -10.79
N ALA A 189 -5.23 -29.43 -10.71
CA ALA A 189 -5.94 -29.98 -9.56
C ALA A 189 -5.21 -29.75 -8.22
N ASP A 190 -3.89 -29.59 -8.25
CA ASP A 190 -3.05 -29.35 -7.07
C ASP A 190 -2.67 -27.86 -6.86
N GLY A 191 -3.22 -26.94 -7.66
CA GLY A 191 -3.05 -25.49 -7.49
C GLY A 191 -1.85 -24.85 -8.20
N VAL A 192 -1.22 -25.52 -9.17
CA VAL A 192 -0.17 -24.91 -10.03
C VAL A 192 -0.82 -24.13 -11.16
N LEU A 193 -0.46 -22.87 -11.38
CA LEU A 193 -0.93 -22.07 -12.51
C LEU A 193 -0.47 -22.73 -13.83
N LEU A 194 -1.38 -22.94 -14.77
CA LEU A 194 -1.12 -23.70 -16.00
C LEU A 194 -0.89 -22.83 -17.23
N GLU A 195 -1.40 -21.60 -17.22
CA GLU A 195 -1.22 -20.60 -18.27
C GLU A 195 -1.28 -19.19 -17.67
N ALA A 196 -0.76 -18.21 -18.42
CA ALA A 196 -0.83 -16.81 -18.01
C ALA A 196 -2.30 -16.37 -17.77
N PRO A 197 -2.55 -15.43 -16.84
CA PRO A 197 -3.90 -14.92 -16.58
C PRO A 197 -4.64 -14.53 -17.86
N ILE A 198 -5.81 -15.11 -18.07
CA ILE A 198 -6.62 -14.87 -19.27
C ILE A 198 -7.39 -13.57 -19.06
N ALA A 199 -7.02 -12.53 -19.81
CA ALA A 199 -7.70 -11.25 -19.78
C ALA A 199 -9.16 -11.37 -20.26
N LEU A 200 -10.07 -10.62 -19.63
CA LEU A 200 -11.47 -10.51 -20.00
C LEU A 200 -11.77 -9.13 -20.62
N PRO A 201 -11.46 -8.91 -21.90
CA PRO A 201 -11.79 -7.67 -22.57
C PRO A 201 -13.30 -7.51 -22.78
N ASP A 202 -13.78 -6.27 -22.61
CA ASP A 202 -15.12 -5.83 -22.97
C ASP A 202 -15.16 -5.52 -24.48
N PHE A 203 -15.75 -6.45 -25.25
CA PHE A 203 -16.00 -6.26 -26.66
C PHE A 203 -17.31 -5.52 -26.96
N ASP A 204 -18.25 -5.49 -26.02
CA ASP A 204 -19.57 -4.88 -26.22
C ASP A 204 -19.47 -3.35 -26.23
N ALA A 205 -18.55 -2.80 -25.43
CA ALA A 205 -18.27 -1.38 -25.38
C ALA A 205 -17.18 -0.89 -26.36
N ASP A 206 -16.53 -1.80 -27.11
CA ASP A 206 -15.44 -1.43 -28.02
C ASP A 206 -15.92 -1.12 -29.45
N PRO A 207 -15.94 0.16 -29.89
CA PRO A 207 -16.29 0.51 -31.27
C PRO A 207 -15.28 0.03 -32.32
N THR A 208 -14.09 -0.41 -31.91
CA THR A 208 -13.02 -0.89 -32.79
C THR A 208 -12.99 -2.42 -32.94
N GLY A 209 -13.63 -3.15 -32.02
CA GLY A 209 -13.62 -4.61 -31.96
C GLY A 209 -12.29 -5.24 -31.53
N ALA A 210 -11.35 -4.44 -31.01
CA ALA A 210 -10.08 -4.88 -30.42
C ALA A 210 -10.22 -5.40 -28.97
N GLY A 211 -11.34 -5.11 -28.30
CA GLY A 211 -11.59 -5.36 -26.88
C GLY A 211 -11.08 -4.22 -25.99
N LEU A 212 -11.96 -3.63 -25.18
CA LEU A 212 -11.55 -2.71 -24.11
C LEU A 212 -11.12 -3.51 -22.89
N GLN A 213 -9.94 -3.24 -22.35
CA GLN A 213 -9.57 -3.84 -21.07
C GLN A 213 -10.42 -3.25 -19.95
N ILE A 214 -11.10 -4.10 -19.21
CA ILE A 214 -11.69 -3.74 -17.92
C ILE A 214 -10.52 -3.61 -16.94
N ARG A 215 -10.44 -2.50 -16.20
CA ARG A 215 -9.37 -2.28 -15.22
C ARG A 215 -9.98 -1.79 -13.91
N ALA A 216 -9.93 -2.63 -12.89
CA ALA A 216 -10.19 -2.21 -11.52
C ALA A 216 -9.09 -1.22 -11.06
N PRO A 217 -9.32 -0.39 -10.02
CA PRO A 217 -8.28 0.47 -9.46
C PRO A 217 -7.01 -0.28 -9.03
N GLN A 218 -7.13 -1.56 -8.66
CA GLN A 218 -6.05 -2.44 -8.23
C GLN A 218 -5.41 -3.25 -9.38
N ASN A 219 -5.85 -3.00 -10.62
CA ASN A 219 -5.40 -3.75 -11.78
C ASN A 219 -3.88 -3.67 -11.92
N PRO A 220 -3.18 -4.81 -12.09
CA PRO A 220 -1.72 -4.83 -12.17
C PRO A 220 -1.15 -4.15 -13.42
N GLY A 221 -2.00 -3.84 -14.42
CA GLY A 221 -1.63 -3.03 -15.57
C GLY A 221 -1.67 -1.52 -15.33
N LEU A 222 -2.01 -1.06 -14.12
CA LEU A 222 -1.90 0.33 -13.68
C LEU A 222 -0.56 0.55 -12.97
N GLU A 223 0.18 1.57 -13.40
CA GLU A 223 1.52 1.84 -12.87
C GLU A 223 1.49 2.24 -11.39
N GLU A 224 0.39 2.85 -10.93
CA GLU A 224 0.19 3.33 -9.57
C GLU A 224 0.29 2.21 -8.53
N GLY A 225 -0.07 0.97 -8.88
CA GLY A 225 0.06 -0.20 -8.01
C GLY A 225 1.43 -0.86 -8.04
N THR A 226 2.31 -0.48 -8.97
CA THR A 226 3.58 -1.18 -9.24
C THR A 226 4.57 -1.02 -8.09
N VAL A 227 4.62 0.17 -7.49
CA VAL A 227 5.57 0.48 -6.41
C VAL A 227 5.28 -0.39 -5.18
N LEU A 228 4.02 -0.50 -4.79
CA LEU A 228 3.60 -1.38 -3.69
C LEU A 228 3.94 -2.85 -3.97
N ARG A 229 3.67 -3.34 -5.18
CA ARG A 229 3.98 -4.73 -5.57
C ARG A 229 5.48 -5.04 -5.49
N LEU A 230 6.33 -4.14 -6.01
CA LEU A 230 7.79 -4.26 -5.91
C LEU A 230 8.26 -4.21 -4.45
N ALA A 231 7.72 -3.29 -3.66
CA ALA A 231 8.04 -3.16 -2.24
C ALA A 231 7.70 -4.45 -1.46
N ASN A 232 6.53 -5.03 -1.72
CA ASN A 232 6.11 -6.30 -1.14
C ASN A 232 7.06 -7.44 -1.53
N ALA A 233 7.43 -7.55 -2.81
CA ALA A 233 8.36 -8.57 -3.28
C ALA A 233 9.74 -8.48 -2.63
N LEU A 234 10.27 -7.26 -2.51
CA LEU A 234 11.55 -7.01 -1.84
C LEU A 234 11.48 -7.31 -0.34
N ARG A 235 10.40 -6.91 0.33
CA ARG A 235 10.15 -7.21 1.75
C ARG A 235 10.07 -8.71 2.00
N ALA A 236 9.27 -9.43 1.22
CA ALA A 236 9.14 -10.88 1.34
C ALA A 236 10.48 -11.59 1.12
N HIS A 237 11.25 -11.18 0.11
CA HIS A 237 12.59 -11.71 -0.13
C HIS A 237 13.54 -11.44 1.02
N ALA A 238 13.57 -10.21 1.55
CA ALA A 238 14.41 -9.85 2.69
C ALA A 238 14.07 -10.68 3.94
N GLN A 239 12.78 -10.84 4.24
CA GLN A 239 12.30 -11.63 5.38
C GLN A 239 12.64 -13.12 5.23
N ALA A 240 12.48 -13.68 4.03
CA ALA A 240 12.90 -15.05 3.73
C ALA A 240 14.41 -15.27 3.92
N ASN A 241 15.20 -14.20 3.87
CA ASN A 241 16.65 -14.19 4.12
C ASN A 241 17.03 -13.66 5.52
N GLY A 242 16.07 -13.61 6.46
CA GLY A 242 16.31 -13.32 7.88
C GLY A 242 16.33 -11.83 8.25
N SER A 243 15.87 -10.94 7.37
CA SER A 243 15.63 -9.55 7.73
C SER A 243 14.38 -9.41 8.60
N GLU A 244 14.49 -8.68 9.70
CA GLU A 244 13.36 -8.25 10.53
C GLU A 244 12.94 -6.79 10.21
N LEU A 245 13.63 -6.15 9.25
CA LEU A 245 13.39 -4.76 8.88
C LEU A 245 12.45 -4.64 7.69
N THR A 246 11.55 -3.67 7.76
CA THR A 246 10.73 -3.23 6.62
C THR A 246 11.53 -2.26 5.75
N PRO A 247 11.54 -2.43 4.41
CA PRO A 247 12.16 -1.47 3.51
C PRO A 247 11.59 -0.05 3.64
N VAL A 248 12.44 0.96 3.45
CA VAL A 248 12.01 2.36 3.29
C VAL A 248 11.91 2.67 1.79
N ILE A 249 10.84 3.34 1.37
CA ILE A 249 10.61 3.74 0.00
C ILE A 249 11.12 5.17 -0.21
N SER A 250 12.31 5.27 -0.79
CA SER A 250 12.87 6.54 -1.24
C SER A 250 12.64 6.74 -2.73
N THR A 251 11.94 7.82 -3.08
CA THR A 251 11.52 8.13 -4.47
C THR A 251 11.85 9.57 -4.83
N ASP A 252 11.95 9.87 -6.13
CA ASP A 252 11.89 11.26 -6.59
C ASP A 252 10.58 11.89 -6.09
N ALA A 253 10.67 13.05 -5.43
CA ALA A 253 9.54 13.79 -4.90
C ALA A 253 8.53 14.24 -5.98
N ASN A 254 8.93 14.24 -7.26
CA ASN A 254 8.07 14.54 -8.40
C ASN A 254 7.25 13.34 -8.88
N LEU A 255 7.50 12.14 -8.33
CA LEU A 255 6.72 10.94 -8.63
C LEU A 255 5.58 10.69 -7.62
N LEU A 256 5.50 11.51 -6.58
CA LEU A 256 4.46 11.40 -5.56
C LEU A 256 3.10 11.78 -6.13
N ARG A 257 2.08 11.07 -5.66
CA ARG A 257 0.69 11.38 -5.94
C ARG A 257 0.20 12.47 -5.00
N ASP A 258 0.46 13.72 -5.35
CA ASP A 258 0.18 14.90 -4.52
C ASP A 258 -0.76 15.92 -5.18
N ALA A 259 -1.24 15.62 -6.39
CA ALA A 259 -2.10 16.47 -7.20
C ALA A 259 -1.51 17.87 -7.48
N ASN A 260 -0.18 18.03 -7.38
CA ASN A 260 0.49 19.29 -7.70
C ASN A 260 0.80 19.31 -9.21
N PRO A 261 0.13 20.13 -10.03
CA PRO A 261 0.37 20.13 -11.48
C PRO A 261 1.76 20.64 -11.87
N ALA A 262 2.53 21.20 -10.93
CA ALA A 262 3.91 21.62 -11.14
C ALA A 262 4.93 20.48 -10.97
N THR A 263 4.58 19.38 -10.29
CA THR A 263 5.47 18.23 -10.09
C THR A 263 5.33 17.28 -11.28
N ASN A 264 6.42 17.11 -12.02
CA ASN A 264 6.45 16.18 -13.15
C ASN A 264 7.86 15.75 -13.48
N VAL A 265 7.97 14.53 -14.00
CA VAL A 265 9.20 14.02 -14.60
C VAL A 265 9.13 14.24 -16.11
N GLY A 266 10.03 15.08 -16.63
CA GLY A 266 10.01 15.51 -18.03
C GLY A 266 10.07 14.36 -19.05
N SER A 267 10.80 13.29 -18.75
CA SER A 267 10.88 12.08 -19.59
C SER A 267 9.59 11.25 -19.59
N ARG A 268 8.73 11.40 -18.58
CA ARG A 268 7.39 10.78 -18.57
C ARG A 268 6.40 11.59 -19.40
N LEU A 269 6.47 12.93 -19.31
CA LEU A 269 5.64 13.80 -20.16
C LEU A 269 6.05 13.77 -21.63
N ASN A 270 7.36 13.68 -21.89
CA ASN A 270 7.94 13.67 -23.22
C ASN A 270 8.95 12.52 -23.33
N PRO A 271 8.48 11.28 -23.55
CA PRO A 271 9.36 10.13 -23.67
C PRO A 271 10.42 10.31 -24.77
N PRO A 272 11.64 9.75 -24.59
CA PRO A 272 12.69 9.87 -25.58
C PRO A 272 12.22 9.39 -26.97
N PRO A 273 12.48 10.15 -28.05
CA PRO A 273 12.07 9.74 -29.40
C PRO A 273 12.62 8.36 -29.77
N GLY A 274 11.75 7.50 -30.30
CA GLY A 274 12.12 6.13 -30.70
C GLY A 274 12.18 5.10 -29.57
N SER A 275 11.84 5.48 -28.33
CA SER A 275 11.72 4.55 -27.19
C SER A 275 10.54 3.60 -27.30
N GLY A 276 9.49 3.96 -28.06
CA GLY A 276 8.23 3.23 -28.12
C GLY A 276 7.34 3.43 -26.88
N LEU A 277 7.72 4.34 -25.99
CA LEU A 277 6.95 4.70 -24.80
C LEU A 277 6.00 5.86 -25.10
N GLU A 278 4.80 5.79 -24.52
CA GLU A 278 3.80 6.84 -24.58
C GLU A 278 3.94 7.80 -23.39
N PRO A 279 3.52 9.08 -23.52
CA PRO A 279 3.46 10.01 -22.39
C PRO A 279 2.64 9.45 -21.22
N ALA A 280 3.13 9.63 -20.00
CA ALA A 280 2.52 9.10 -18.78
C ALA A 280 2.51 10.12 -17.63
N SER A 281 1.58 9.93 -16.69
CA SER A 281 1.49 10.72 -15.45
C SER A 281 2.73 10.53 -14.58
N SER A 282 3.11 11.53 -13.78
CA SER A 282 4.13 11.34 -12.74
C SER A 282 3.53 10.98 -11.37
N GLU A 283 2.21 10.99 -11.23
CA GLU A 283 1.49 10.71 -9.98
C GLU A 283 1.37 9.21 -9.69
N ILE A 284 2.50 8.53 -9.44
CA ILE A 284 2.56 7.05 -9.37
C ILE A 284 2.88 6.49 -7.99
N VAL A 285 3.34 7.32 -7.05
CA VAL A 285 3.65 6.90 -5.67
C VAL A 285 2.60 7.46 -4.72
N ASP A 286 1.69 6.61 -4.27
CA ASP A 286 0.65 6.97 -3.29
C ASP A 286 1.17 6.75 -1.86
N VAL A 287 1.46 7.85 -1.15
CA VAL A 287 2.03 7.83 0.21
C VAL A 287 1.12 7.07 1.17
N ALA A 288 -0.18 7.35 1.15
CA ALA A 288 -1.14 6.74 2.05
C ALA A 288 -1.29 5.23 1.79
N GLN A 289 -1.22 4.82 0.51
CA GLN A 289 -1.27 3.40 0.15
C GLN A 289 -0.05 2.64 0.69
N LEU A 290 1.16 3.21 0.56
CA LEU A 290 2.39 2.59 1.05
C LEU A 290 2.42 2.51 2.58
N GLN A 291 2.03 3.58 3.27
CA GLN A 291 1.93 3.61 4.73
C GLN A 291 0.87 2.63 5.25
N ALA A 292 -0.26 2.47 4.55
CA ALA A 292 -1.25 1.46 4.89
C ALA A 292 -0.72 0.02 4.77
N ALA A 293 0.37 -0.19 4.03
CA ALA A 293 1.10 -1.45 3.92
C ALA A 293 2.38 -1.48 4.77
N ASP A 294 2.52 -0.56 5.72
CA ASP A 294 3.64 -0.46 6.68
C ASP A 294 4.99 -0.05 6.04
N PHE A 295 4.97 0.59 4.87
CA PHE A 295 6.18 1.16 4.26
C PHE A 295 6.30 2.66 4.56
N SER A 296 7.45 3.08 5.11
CA SER A 296 7.79 4.49 5.24
C SER A 296 8.19 5.09 3.88
N VAL A 297 7.80 6.33 3.63
CA VAL A 297 8.08 7.06 2.38
C VAL A 297 8.95 8.28 2.65
N VAL A 298 10.17 8.28 2.10
CA VAL A 298 11.19 9.33 2.32
C VAL A 298 11.68 9.85 0.96
N PRO A 299 11.00 10.82 0.34
CA PRO A 299 11.34 11.29 -0.99
C PRO A 299 12.61 12.15 -1.04
N TYR A 300 13.29 12.09 -2.19
CA TYR A 300 14.47 12.87 -2.54
C TYR A 300 14.27 13.63 -3.86
N THR A 301 15.09 14.60 -4.23
CA THR A 301 15.86 15.47 -3.33
C THR A 301 15.06 16.77 -3.19
N VAL A 302 14.74 17.16 -1.96
CA VAL A 302 13.81 18.27 -1.69
C VAL A 302 14.56 19.41 -1.04
N ASN A 303 14.88 20.45 -1.82
CA ASN A 303 15.70 21.57 -1.36
C ASN A 303 14.90 22.86 -1.10
N ALA A 304 13.74 23.01 -1.75
CA ALA A 304 12.95 24.23 -1.65
C ALA A 304 12.01 24.16 -0.44
N ARG A 305 12.07 25.17 0.43
CA ARG A 305 11.22 25.27 1.63
C ARG A 305 9.73 25.06 1.34
N ALA A 306 9.20 25.73 0.33
CA ALA A 306 7.78 25.59 -0.04
C ALA A 306 7.41 24.14 -0.39
N ARG A 307 8.33 23.40 -1.03
CA ARG A 307 8.12 21.99 -1.37
C ARG A 307 8.21 21.08 -0.13
N MET A 308 9.11 21.38 0.80
CA MET A 308 9.15 20.68 2.08
C MET A 308 7.84 20.84 2.85
N ASP A 309 7.31 22.08 2.93
CA ASP A 309 6.04 22.36 3.60
C ASP A 309 4.87 21.59 2.94
N GLU A 310 4.84 21.49 1.60
CA GLU A 310 3.84 20.69 0.88
C GLU A 310 3.93 19.18 1.22
N LEU A 311 5.14 18.63 1.29
CA LEU A 311 5.36 17.20 1.54
C LEU A 311 5.13 16.82 3.00
N LEU A 312 5.51 17.69 3.94
CA LEU A 312 5.15 17.55 5.35
C LEU A 312 3.62 17.51 5.49
N ALA A 313 2.91 18.41 4.82
CA ALA A 313 1.44 18.40 4.81
C ALA A 313 0.83 17.19 4.09
N LEU A 314 1.53 16.60 3.12
CA LEU A 314 1.14 15.33 2.47
C LEU A 314 1.28 14.14 3.43
N GLY A 315 2.11 14.26 4.48
CA GLY A 315 2.32 13.24 5.49
C GLY A 315 3.41 12.23 5.15
N VAL A 316 4.44 12.62 4.41
CA VAL A 316 5.63 11.77 4.20
C VAL A 316 6.35 11.50 5.53
N ASP A 317 7.01 10.35 5.64
CA ASP A 317 7.69 9.92 6.88
C ASP A 317 9.07 10.56 7.05
N GLY A 318 9.60 11.18 6.00
CA GLY A 318 10.90 11.82 6.01
C GLY A 318 11.19 12.62 4.74
N LEU A 319 12.35 13.26 4.68
CA LEU A 319 12.82 14.01 3.51
C LEU A 319 14.33 13.90 3.37
N ILE A 320 14.81 13.77 2.13
CA ILE A 320 16.23 13.85 1.77
C ILE A 320 16.52 15.21 1.12
N SER A 321 17.47 15.98 1.68
CA SER A 321 17.77 17.35 1.23
C SER A 321 19.27 17.61 1.11
N ASP A 322 19.69 18.32 0.06
CA ASP A 322 21.06 18.88 -0.05
C ASP A 322 21.30 20.01 0.98
N SER A 323 20.21 20.63 1.44
CA SER A 323 20.16 21.76 2.38
C SER A 323 19.51 21.33 3.71
N PRO A 324 20.27 20.67 4.60
CA PRO A 324 19.76 20.21 5.90
C PRO A 324 19.31 21.37 6.80
N GLU A 325 19.91 22.56 6.67
CA GLU A 325 19.53 23.77 7.41
C GLU A 325 18.09 24.20 7.11
N VAL A 326 17.69 24.12 5.83
CA VAL A 326 16.33 24.47 5.38
C VAL A 326 15.35 23.37 5.79
N LEU A 327 15.79 22.12 5.76
CA LEU A 327 14.99 20.97 6.17
C LEU A 327 14.66 21.03 7.67
N TYR A 328 15.66 21.26 8.52
CA TYR A 328 15.43 21.43 9.96
C TYR A 328 14.47 22.60 10.23
N ASP A 329 14.67 23.75 9.58
CA ASP A 329 13.77 24.91 9.71
C ASP A 329 12.32 24.61 9.25
N ALA A 330 12.14 23.69 8.29
CA ALA A 330 10.82 23.24 7.85
C ALA A 330 10.16 22.36 8.92
N VAL A 331 10.86 21.34 9.40
CA VAL A 331 10.39 20.41 10.44
C VAL A 331 10.09 21.15 11.75
N ALA A 332 10.98 22.04 12.19
CA ALA A 332 10.82 22.81 13.41
C ALA A 332 9.63 23.80 13.37
N ALA A 333 9.21 24.20 12.17
CA ALA A 333 8.09 25.10 11.96
C ALA A 333 6.77 24.36 11.64
N PHE A 334 6.81 23.04 11.49
CA PHE A 334 5.65 22.23 11.15
C PHE A 334 4.79 21.95 12.39
N ASP A 335 3.48 22.09 12.21
CA ASP A 335 2.42 21.84 13.20
C ASP A 335 1.57 20.71 12.62
N ALA A 336 1.94 19.48 12.96
CA ALA A 336 1.41 18.24 12.44
C ALA A 336 0.00 17.95 13.00
N ASP A 337 -0.28 18.31 14.25
CA ASP A 337 -1.58 18.08 14.88
C ASP A 337 -2.57 19.24 14.72
N GLY A 338 -2.10 20.40 14.25
CA GLY A 338 -2.89 21.58 13.94
C GLY A 338 -3.35 22.35 15.17
N ASP A 339 -2.67 22.21 16.31
CA ASP A 339 -3.03 22.91 17.56
C ASP A 339 -2.59 24.40 17.58
N GLY A 340 -1.79 24.81 16.59
CA GLY A 340 -1.21 26.14 16.46
C GLY A 340 0.20 26.28 17.05
N THR A 341 0.80 25.19 17.51
CA THR A 341 2.15 25.13 18.09
C THR A 341 3.05 24.28 17.19
N PRO A 342 4.10 24.85 16.58
CA PRO A 342 4.99 24.07 15.73
C PRO A 342 6.00 23.25 16.53
N GLY A 343 6.65 22.32 15.85
CA GLY A 343 7.74 21.50 16.38
C GLY A 343 7.29 20.14 16.89
N ASP A 344 6.18 19.59 16.37
CA ASP A 344 5.64 18.30 16.80
C ASP A 344 6.57 17.12 16.57
N TYR A 345 7.47 17.25 15.60
CA TYR A 345 8.51 16.26 15.31
C TYR A 345 9.81 16.54 16.05
N LEU A 346 9.84 17.44 17.04
CA LEU A 346 11.02 17.74 17.84
C LEU A 346 10.94 17.15 19.25
N LEU A 347 12.07 16.60 19.69
CA LEU A 347 12.32 16.26 21.07
C LEU A 347 12.41 17.54 21.94
N PRO A 348 12.25 17.42 23.28
CA PRO A 348 12.35 18.57 24.18
C PRO A 348 13.68 19.34 24.15
N ASP A 349 14.74 18.74 23.60
CA ASP A 349 16.06 19.37 23.43
C ASP A 349 16.26 20.03 22.05
N GLY A 350 15.24 20.01 21.20
CA GLY A 350 15.22 20.63 19.87
C GLY A 350 15.70 19.73 18.74
N ARG A 351 16.14 18.49 19.00
CA ARG A 351 16.50 17.54 17.93
C ARG A 351 15.25 16.94 17.29
N ILE A 352 15.33 16.57 16.02
CA ILE A 352 14.25 15.85 15.33
C ILE A 352 14.09 14.47 15.97
N ASP A 353 12.85 14.12 16.32
CA ASP A 353 12.49 12.83 16.88
C ASP A 353 12.53 11.76 15.77
N PRO A 354 13.48 10.79 15.83
CA PRO A 354 13.60 9.76 14.81
C PRO A 354 12.42 8.76 14.79
N GLU A 355 11.56 8.76 15.82
CA GLU A 355 10.32 7.97 15.79
C GLU A 355 9.19 8.68 15.05
N GLN A 356 9.31 9.99 14.79
CA GLN A 356 8.27 10.80 14.16
C GLN A 356 8.62 11.24 12.74
N PHE A 357 9.90 11.50 12.45
CA PHE A 357 10.32 12.00 11.14
C PHE A 357 11.78 11.69 10.81
N ASP A 358 12.04 11.21 9.59
CA ASP A 358 13.37 10.90 9.09
C ASP A 358 13.93 12.05 8.21
N ALA A 359 14.68 12.94 8.83
CA ALA A 359 15.32 14.06 8.14
C ALA A 359 16.73 13.63 7.71
N GLN A 360 16.93 13.45 6.40
CA GLN A 360 18.19 12.97 5.85
C GLN A 360 18.99 14.08 5.19
N GLY A 361 20.25 14.22 5.60
CA GLY A 361 21.23 15.04 4.91
C GLY A 361 21.76 14.33 3.66
N HIS A 362 21.36 14.77 2.46
CA HIS A 362 21.74 14.18 1.18
C HIS A 362 23.26 14.30 0.98
N ARG A 363 23.93 13.15 0.94
CA ARG A 363 25.40 13.02 0.89
C ARG A 363 26.08 13.83 1.99
N GLY A 364 25.45 13.90 3.15
CA GLY A 364 25.75 14.81 4.25
C GLY A 364 25.02 16.15 4.14
N ALA A 365 25.66 17.14 3.53
CA ALA A 365 25.12 18.50 3.41
C ALA A 365 25.63 19.11 2.11
N ARG A 366 25.26 18.49 0.98
CA ARG A 366 25.85 18.76 -0.35
C ARG A 366 25.80 20.23 -0.78
N ASN A 367 24.81 21.02 -0.35
CA ASN A 367 24.78 22.46 -0.63
C ASN A 367 25.75 23.28 0.24
N LEU A 368 26.16 22.76 1.40
CA LEU A 368 27.03 23.46 2.35
C LEU A 368 28.50 23.07 2.20
N ARG A 369 28.77 21.81 1.85
CA ARG A 369 30.11 21.22 1.78
C ARG A 369 30.19 20.17 0.66
N PRO A 370 31.39 19.83 0.17
CA PRO A 370 31.54 18.80 -0.87
C PRO A 370 30.91 17.47 -0.46
N GLU A 371 30.03 16.93 -1.32
CA GLU A 371 29.24 15.72 -1.08
C GLU A 371 30.07 14.50 -0.65
N ASN A 372 29.49 13.62 0.18
CA ASN A 372 30.09 12.35 0.63
C ASN A 372 31.47 12.50 1.31
N THR A 373 31.72 13.64 1.97
CA THR A 373 32.96 13.89 2.73
C THR A 373 32.68 14.05 4.22
N LEU A 374 33.68 13.78 5.06
CA LEU A 374 33.57 14.01 6.51
C LEU A 374 33.11 15.44 6.87
N PRO A 375 33.60 16.52 6.23
CA PRO A 375 33.05 17.86 6.46
C PRO A 375 31.59 18.03 6.08
N ALA A 376 31.08 17.33 5.06
CA ALA A 376 29.66 17.38 4.71
C ALA A 376 28.80 16.62 5.71
N PHE A 377 29.27 15.48 6.21
CA PHE A 377 28.59 14.77 7.28
C PHE A 377 28.57 15.56 8.59
N GLU A 378 29.69 16.19 8.96
CA GLU A 378 29.76 17.10 10.11
C GLU A 378 28.77 18.27 9.94
N ALA A 379 28.75 18.91 8.78
CA ALA A 379 27.80 19.99 8.50
C ALA A 379 26.33 19.52 8.56
N GLY A 380 26.00 18.31 8.10
CA GLY A 380 24.64 17.76 8.26
C GLY A 380 24.28 17.59 9.73
N LEU A 381 25.15 16.97 10.52
CA LEU A 381 24.93 16.76 11.95
C LEU A 381 24.84 18.07 12.75
N ASP A 382 25.62 19.09 12.36
CA ASP A 382 25.54 20.43 12.96
C ASP A 382 24.17 21.10 12.74
N GLU A 383 23.48 20.77 11.64
CA GLU A 383 22.12 21.21 11.31
C GLU A 383 21.02 20.25 11.85
N LEU A 384 21.38 19.33 12.76
CA LEU A 384 20.46 18.47 13.51
C LEU A 384 19.61 17.50 12.67
N VAL A 385 20.03 17.15 11.45
CA VAL A 385 19.47 15.98 10.75
C VAL A 385 19.75 14.71 11.56
N ASN A 386 18.79 13.78 11.58
CA ASN A 386 18.90 12.53 12.34
C ASN A 386 19.44 11.36 11.50
N THR A 387 19.47 11.51 10.17
CA THR A 387 20.00 10.54 9.24
C THR A 387 21.00 11.19 8.27
N LEU A 388 22.10 10.49 8.00
CA LEU A 388 23.05 10.86 6.94
C LEU A 388 22.83 9.92 5.77
N GLU A 389 22.42 10.47 4.64
CA GLU A 389 22.35 9.75 3.38
C GLU A 389 23.75 9.76 2.74
N THR A 390 24.14 8.65 2.12
CA THR A 390 25.44 8.52 1.46
C THR A 390 25.39 7.49 0.35
N ASP A 391 26.20 7.71 -0.68
CA ASP A 391 26.37 6.77 -1.78
C ASP A 391 27.63 5.94 -1.58
N ALA A 392 27.56 4.65 -1.90
CA ALA A 392 28.70 3.75 -1.83
C ALA A 392 29.00 3.10 -3.20
N GLY A 393 30.28 3.08 -3.55
CA GLY A 393 30.82 2.30 -4.66
C GLY A 393 31.82 1.24 -4.16
N VAL A 394 32.20 0.32 -5.03
CA VAL A 394 33.24 -0.68 -4.75
C VAL A 394 34.33 -0.60 -5.80
N THR A 395 35.56 -0.53 -5.35
CA THR A 395 36.76 -0.40 -6.20
C THR A 395 37.26 -1.78 -6.66
N SER A 396 38.13 -1.82 -7.67
CA SER A 396 38.61 -3.08 -8.28
C SER A 396 39.35 -4.00 -7.32
N ASP A 397 39.93 -3.45 -6.24
CA ASP A 397 40.55 -4.19 -5.13
C ASP A 397 39.58 -4.56 -4.00
N GLY A 398 38.27 -4.38 -4.21
CA GLY A 398 37.21 -4.77 -3.28
C GLY A 398 37.01 -3.81 -2.11
N VAL A 399 37.59 -2.61 -2.16
CA VAL A 399 37.42 -1.61 -1.10
C VAL A 399 36.18 -0.75 -1.37
N ALA A 400 35.30 -0.65 -0.38
CA ALA A 400 34.16 0.26 -0.41
C ALA A 400 34.63 1.72 -0.30
N ILE A 401 34.04 2.59 -1.11
CA ILE A 401 34.29 4.03 -1.13
C ILE A 401 32.97 4.78 -1.07
N LEU A 402 32.99 6.00 -0.52
CA LEU A 402 31.84 6.89 -0.57
C LEU A 402 31.96 7.77 -1.83
N SER A 403 31.06 7.54 -2.78
CA SER A 403 30.96 8.32 -4.01
C SER A 403 29.66 8.00 -4.71
N HIS A 404 29.02 9.03 -5.26
CA HIS A 404 27.78 8.87 -6.03
C HIS A 404 28.02 8.21 -7.38
N ASP A 405 29.15 8.55 -8.02
CA ASP A 405 29.42 8.19 -9.39
C ASP A 405 30.62 7.23 -9.44
N PRO A 406 30.64 6.28 -10.39
CA PRO A 406 31.78 5.38 -10.52
C PRO A 406 33.04 6.07 -11.08
N PHE A 407 32.94 7.33 -11.51
CA PHE A 407 34.02 8.14 -12.09
C PHE A 407 34.06 9.56 -11.49
N TYR A 408 35.20 10.23 -11.64
CA TYR A 408 35.33 11.65 -11.31
C TYR A 408 34.60 12.50 -12.35
N GLN A 409 33.43 13.02 -11.98
CA GLN A 409 32.62 13.85 -12.88
C GLN A 409 33.26 15.21 -13.17
N ALA A 410 33.30 15.57 -14.45
CA ALA A 410 33.80 16.85 -14.93
C ALA A 410 33.06 18.05 -14.35
N GLU A 411 31.74 17.94 -14.21
CA GLU A 411 30.91 19.01 -13.63
C GLU A 411 31.29 19.34 -12.18
N LYS A 412 31.83 18.37 -11.43
CA LYS A 412 32.16 18.50 -10.00
C LYS A 412 33.65 18.76 -9.75
N CYS A 413 34.50 18.63 -10.76
CA CYS A 413 35.95 18.54 -10.59
C CYS A 413 36.71 19.66 -11.31
N ARG A 414 37.89 19.97 -10.77
CA ARG A 414 38.93 20.77 -11.43
C ARG A 414 40.27 20.09 -11.24
N ARG A 415 41.22 20.40 -12.12
CA ARG A 415 42.61 19.95 -11.96
C ARG A 415 43.28 20.67 -10.79
N ALA A 416 44.33 20.08 -10.25
CA ALA A 416 45.06 20.63 -9.10
C ALA A 416 45.69 22.00 -9.36
N ASP A 417 45.96 22.35 -10.62
CA ASP A 417 46.45 23.66 -11.06
C ASP A 417 45.31 24.67 -11.33
N GLY A 418 44.05 24.28 -11.10
CA GLY A 418 42.86 25.09 -11.31
C GLY A 418 42.29 25.03 -12.73
N ALA A 419 42.93 24.31 -13.66
CA ALA A 419 42.39 24.15 -15.02
C ALA A 419 41.11 23.28 -15.02
N ALA A 420 40.32 23.41 -16.10
CA ALA A 420 39.11 22.61 -16.27
C ALA A 420 39.41 21.11 -16.37
N TYR A 421 38.49 20.32 -15.83
CA TYR A 421 38.43 18.89 -16.00
C TYR A 421 37.23 18.63 -16.90
N GLU A 422 37.45 18.11 -18.10
CA GLU A 422 36.42 17.97 -19.13
C GLU A 422 35.88 16.53 -19.17
N GLU A 423 34.76 16.29 -19.85
CA GLU A 423 34.14 14.95 -19.96
C GLU A 423 35.12 13.90 -20.54
N VAL A 424 35.98 14.31 -21.47
CA VAL A 424 37.05 13.45 -22.03
C VAL A 424 38.11 13.04 -21.02
N ASP A 425 38.19 13.75 -19.88
CA ASP A 425 39.14 13.47 -18.81
C ASP A 425 38.56 12.56 -17.73
N GLU A 426 37.27 12.22 -17.74
CA GLU A 426 36.63 11.41 -16.69
C GLU A 426 37.30 10.04 -16.54
N LEU A 427 37.67 9.71 -15.31
CA LEU A 427 38.34 8.46 -14.95
C LEU A 427 37.54 7.73 -13.88
N LEU A 428 37.50 6.40 -13.98
CA LEU A 428 36.93 5.54 -12.95
C LEU A 428 37.69 5.71 -11.63
N ILE A 429 36.94 5.70 -10.52
CA ILE A 429 37.52 5.86 -9.19
C ILE A 429 38.24 4.56 -8.82
N ARG A 430 39.57 4.66 -8.67
CA ARG A 430 40.50 3.54 -8.40
C ARG A 430 40.55 2.45 -9.48
N ASP A 431 40.67 2.86 -10.74
CA ASP A 431 41.39 2.08 -11.74
C ASP A 431 42.90 2.40 -11.73
#